data_AF-A0A842QMP2-F1
#
_entry.id   AF-A0A842QMP2-F1
#
_cell.length_a   1.000
_cell.length_b   1.000
_cell.length_c   1.000
_cell.angle_alpha   90.00
_cell.angle_beta   90.00
_cell.angle_gamma   90.00
#
_symmetry.space_group_name_H-M   'P 1'
#
loop_
_entity.id
_entity.type
_entity.pdbx_description
1 polymer ?
#
loop_
_entity_poly.entity_id
_entity_poly.type
_entity_poly.pdbx_seq_one_letter_code
_entity_poly.pdbx_strand_id
1 'polypeptide(L)'
;MKSYIKLYGPPIMEALQALREVALEFPEVCIMDTAIEATLGLGSLAGPGGIPGAGGMGGSQDSVDYVMSIFGDDISEERCDTLISKSGDSVGQYDFYYEWFKKPTVDQIETLIQKIDETLEPIGVRYTITTK
;
A
#
# COMPACT_ATOMS: atom_id res chain seq x y z
N MET A 1 5.03 -11.12 7.31
CA MET A 1 3.59 -11.47 7.44
C MET A 1 2.83 -10.36 6.77
N LYS A 2 1.77 -10.67 6.02
CA LYS A 2 1.01 -9.70 5.22
C LYS A 2 -0.46 -9.71 5.62
N SER A 3 -1.03 -8.52 5.80
CA SER A 3 -2.47 -8.31 5.98
C SER A 3 -3.02 -7.70 4.70
N TYR A 4 -3.68 -8.52 3.89
CA TYR A 4 -4.28 -8.11 2.63
C TYR A 4 -5.68 -7.56 2.83
N ILE A 5 -6.02 -6.53 2.05
CA ILE A 5 -7.31 -5.85 2.12
C ILE A 5 -7.94 -5.84 0.74
N LYS A 6 -9.19 -6.31 0.68
CA LYS A 6 -10.06 -6.12 -0.49
C LYS A 6 -11.14 -5.11 -0.15
N LEU A 7 -11.27 -4.07 -0.95
CA LEU A 7 -12.26 -3.00 -0.81
C LEU A 7 -13.47 -3.27 -1.70
N TYR A 8 -14.65 -2.84 -1.24
CA TYR A 8 -15.92 -2.96 -1.95
C TYR A 8 -16.75 -1.68 -1.80
N GLY A 9 -17.28 -1.20 -2.93
CA GLY A 9 -18.10 0.01 -3.01
C GLY A 9 -17.27 1.28 -3.25
N PRO A 10 -17.89 2.37 -3.74
CA PRO A 10 -17.25 3.67 -3.83
C PRO A 10 -17.33 4.43 -2.49
N PRO A 11 -16.34 5.29 -2.15
CA PRO A 11 -15.18 5.67 -2.95
C PRO A 11 -13.89 4.86 -2.64
N ILE A 12 -13.48 3.99 -3.57
CA ILE A 12 -12.28 3.13 -3.41
C ILE A 12 -10.99 3.95 -3.26
N MET A 13 -10.86 5.05 -4.02
CA MET A 13 -9.64 5.85 -4.00
C MET A 13 -9.41 6.56 -2.66
N GLU A 14 -10.48 7.08 -2.06
CA GLU A 14 -10.42 7.70 -0.74
C GLU A 14 -10.06 6.67 0.33
N ALA A 15 -10.62 5.46 0.24
CA ALA A 15 -10.26 4.36 1.13
C ALA A 15 -8.79 3.92 0.99
N LEU A 16 -8.25 3.85 -0.24
CA LEU A 16 -6.83 3.56 -0.45
C LEU A 16 -5.93 4.63 0.17
N GLN A 17 -6.28 5.91 0.01
CA GLN A 17 -5.54 7.00 0.64
C GLN A 17 -5.57 6.90 2.16
N ALA A 18 -6.74 6.64 2.74
CA ALA A 18 -6.89 6.51 4.18
C ALA A 18 -6.09 5.32 4.74
N LEU A 19 -6.04 4.19 4.02
CA LEU A 19 -5.18 3.05 4.39
C LEU A 19 -3.68 3.38 4.32
N ARG A 20 -3.25 4.24 3.39
CA ARG A 20 -1.86 4.71 3.34
C ARG A 20 -1.50 5.51 4.58
N GLU A 21 -2.39 6.40 5.01
CA GLU A 21 -2.18 7.23 6.20
C GLU A 21 -2.06 6.38 7.47
N VAL A 22 -2.85 5.31 7.60
CA VAL A 22 -2.72 4.36 8.72
C VAL A 22 -1.29 3.80 8.80
N ALA A 23 -0.63 3.52 7.69
CA ALA A 23 0.75 2.98 7.69
C ALA A 23 1.79 3.94 8.31
N LEU A 24 1.49 5.23 8.40
CA LEU A 24 2.37 6.21 9.04
C LEU A 24 2.39 6.02 10.57
N GLU A 25 1.33 5.47 11.15
CA GLU A 25 1.22 5.20 12.59
C GLU A 25 1.93 3.89 13.00
N PHE A 26 2.28 3.03 12.04
CA PHE A 26 2.92 1.73 12.27
C PHE A 26 4.31 1.68 11.61
N PRO A 27 5.38 2.18 12.28
CA PRO A 27 6.71 2.22 11.69
C PRO A 27 7.27 0.84 11.35
N GLU A 28 6.75 -0.25 11.92
CA GLU A 28 7.14 -1.62 11.64
C GLU A 28 6.46 -2.29 10.43
N VAL A 29 5.63 -1.55 9.69
CA VAL A 29 5.00 -2.04 8.45
C VAL A 29 5.44 -1.24 7.22
N CYS A 30 5.37 -1.88 6.06
CA CYS A 30 5.34 -1.23 4.76
C CYS A 30 4.06 -1.59 4.02
N ILE A 31 3.79 -0.92 2.91
CA ILE A 31 2.54 -1.10 2.17
C ILE A 31 2.75 -1.32 0.68
N MET A 32 1.70 -1.83 0.04
CA MET A 32 1.53 -1.76 -1.39
C MET A 32 0.04 -1.67 -1.70
N ASP A 33 -0.30 -0.94 -2.75
CA ASP A 33 -1.65 -0.94 -3.30
C ASP A 33 -1.62 -0.93 -4.82
N THR A 34 -2.78 -1.20 -5.40
CA THR A 34 -2.93 -1.34 -6.85
C THR A 34 -2.52 -0.10 -7.64
N ALA A 35 -2.67 1.11 -7.10
CA ALA A 35 -2.25 2.33 -7.77
C ALA A 35 -0.73 2.52 -7.69
N ILE A 36 -0.10 2.19 -6.56
CA ILE A 36 1.37 2.17 -6.43
C ILE A 36 1.97 1.12 -7.37
N GLU A 37 1.41 -0.09 -7.38
CA GLU A 37 1.86 -1.19 -8.24
C GLU A 37 1.78 -0.84 -9.73
N ALA A 38 0.68 -0.20 -10.16
CA ALA A 38 0.50 0.27 -11.53
C ALA A 38 1.54 1.34 -11.90
N THR A 39 1.86 2.24 -10.97
CA THR A 39 2.83 3.31 -11.18
C THR A 39 4.26 2.78 -11.27
N LEU A 40 4.61 1.81 -10.42
CA LEU A 40 5.93 1.16 -10.41
C LEU A 40 6.14 0.19 -11.59
N GLY A 41 5.14 0.00 -12.44
CA GLY A 41 5.23 -0.91 -13.60
C GLY A 41 5.27 -2.40 -13.21
N LEU A 42 5.04 -2.74 -11.94
CA LEU A 42 4.94 -4.12 -11.46
C LEU A 42 3.67 -4.80 -11.97
N GLY A 43 2.63 -4.01 -12.27
CA GLY A 43 1.34 -4.49 -12.79
C GLY A 43 1.17 -4.47 -14.32
N SER A 44 2.17 -4.05 -15.12
CA SER A 44 1.96 -3.93 -16.56
C SER A 44 3.22 -4.15 -17.40
N LEU A 45 3.31 -5.34 -18.00
CA LEU A 45 3.98 -5.59 -19.28
C LEU A 45 3.28 -4.85 -20.45
N ALA A 46 2.77 -3.65 -20.24
CA ALA A 46 2.13 -2.87 -21.28
C ALA A 46 2.37 -1.39 -21.02
N GLY A 47 3.30 -0.82 -21.77
CA GLY A 47 3.30 0.62 -22.06
C GLY A 47 2.00 1.02 -22.79
N PRO A 48 1.89 2.29 -23.26
CA PRO A 48 0.75 2.70 -24.07
C PRO A 48 0.66 1.78 -25.29
N GLY A 49 -0.37 0.94 -25.35
CA GLY A 49 -0.58 0.00 -26.47
C GLY A 49 -0.32 -1.48 -26.20
N GLY A 50 -0.18 -1.94 -24.95
CA GLY A 50 -0.25 -3.40 -24.69
C GLY A 50 1.00 -4.19 -25.04
N ILE A 51 2.15 -3.54 -25.27
CA ILE A 51 3.39 -4.19 -25.71
C ILE A 51 4.25 -4.62 -24.50
N PRO A 52 4.49 -5.92 -24.30
CA PRO A 52 5.45 -6.43 -23.30
C PRO A 52 6.86 -5.91 -23.59
N GLY A 53 7.48 -5.25 -22.62
CA GLY A 53 8.88 -4.80 -22.70
C GLY A 53 9.09 -3.35 -23.13
N ALA A 54 8.04 -2.57 -23.42
CA ALA A 54 8.14 -1.12 -23.55
C ALA A 54 8.03 -0.48 -22.15
N GLY A 55 9.07 -0.69 -21.34
CA GLY A 55 9.13 -0.32 -19.93
C GLY A 55 8.77 1.15 -19.70
N GLY A 56 7.83 1.36 -18.77
CA GLY A 56 7.52 2.67 -18.21
C GLY A 56 8.76 3.32 -17.61
N MET A 57 8.68 4.64 -17.44
CA MET A 57 9.70 5.42 -16.74
C MET A 57 10.05 4.75 -15.42
N GLY A 58 11.19 4.08 -15.38
CA GLY A 58 11.80 3.59 -14.15
C GLY A 58 12.24 4.79 -13.32
N GLY A 59 11.30 5.39 -12.59
CA GLY A 59 11.63 6.09 -11.36
C GLY A 59 12.22 5.06 -10.41
N SER A 60 13.36 5.37 -9.82
CA SER A 60 13.94 4.51 -8.78
C SER A 60 12.87 4.22 -7.73
N GLN A 61 12.59 2.95 -7.45
CA GLN A 61 11.75 2.52 -6.33
C GLN A 61 12.28 3.02 -4.97
N ASP A 62 13.49 3.59 -4.96
CA ASP A 62 14.21 4.17 -3.83
C ASP A 62 14.22 5.72 -3.79
N SER A 63 13.52 6.43 -4.68
CA SER A 63 13.53 7.91 -4.58
C SER A 63 12.56 8.35 -3.49
N VAL A 64 13.10 8.94 -2.43
CA VAL A 64 12.38 9.72 -1.41
C VAL A 64 11.29 10.60 -2.05
N ASP A 65 11.60 11.26 -3.17
CA ASP A 65 10.67 12.08 -3.96
C ASP A 65 9.35 11.37 -4.34
N TYR A 66 9.42 10.07 -4.66
CA TYR A 66 8.24 9.28 -5.00
C TYR A 66 7.36 9.03 -3.78
N VAL A 67 7.96 8.71 -2.64
CA VAL A 67 7.23 8.49 -1.39
C VAL A 67 6.60 9.79 -0.91
N MET A 68 7.32 10.91 -0.98
CA MET A 68 6.79 12.23 -0.67
C MET A 68 5.60 12.59 -1.58
N SER A 69 5.61 12.18 -2.85
CA SER A 69 4.46 12.41 -3.75
C SER A 69 3.19 11.65 -3.37
N ILE A 70 3.30 10.52 -2.67
CA ILE A 70 2.17 9.66 -2.28
C ILE A 70 1.63 10.06 -0.90
N PHE A 71 2.52 10.40 0.03
CA PHE A 71 2.17 10.57 1.44
C PHE A 71 2.42 11.98 1.99
N GLY A 72 3.03 12.89 1.21
CA GLY A 72 3.35 14.26 1.61
C GLY A 72 4.73 14.43 2.24
N ASP A 73 5.08 15.68 2.54
CA ASP A 73 6.43 16.12 2.97
C ASP A 73 6.73 15.87 4.47
N ASP A 74 5.75 15.39 5.25
CA ASP A 74 5.84 15.25 6.71
C ASP A 74 6.51 13.93 7.17
N ILE A 75 7.17 13.21 6.26
CA ILE A 75 7.76 11.88 6.52
C ILE A 75 9.29 12.00 6.60
N SER A 76 9.90 11.32 7.58
CA SER A 76 11.37 11.29 7.65
C SER A 76 11.96 10.54 6.46
N GLU A 77 13.13 11.00 5.98
CA GLU A 77 13.83 10.34 4.86
C GLU A 77 14.07 8.85 5.11
N GLU A 78 14.40 8.46 6.36
CA GLU A 78 14.57 7.05 6.75
C GLU A 78 13.26 6.24 6.63
N ARG A 79 12.11 6.88 6.88
CA ARG A 79 10.80 6.21 6.76
C ARG A 79 10.41 6.06 5.29
N CYS A 80 10.78 7.00 4.42
CA CYS A 80 10.51 6.90 2.98
C CYS A 80 11.05 5.60 2.39
N ASP A 81 12.29 5.23 2.73
CA ASP A 81 12.94 4.03 2.21
C ASP A 81 12.25 2.71 2.60
N THR A 82 11.42 2.74 3.65
CA THR A 82 10.78 1.54 4.20
C THR A 82 9.27 1.52 4.01
N LEU A 83 8.64 2.62 3.58
CA LEU A 83 7.17 2.73 3.60
C LEU A 83 6.49 1.94 2.47
N ILE A 84 7.14 1.81 1.31
CA ILE A 84 6.63 1.04 0.17
C ILE A 84 7.35 -0.33 0.14
N SER A 85 6.58 -1.40 -0.02
CA SER A 85 7.15 -2.75 -0.07
C SER A 85 8.06 -2.92 -1.29
N LYS A 86 9.27 -3.42 -1.03
CA LYS A 86 10.28 -3.79 -2.03
C LYS A 86 10.26 -5.28 -2.36
N SER A 87 9.29 -6.05 -1.85
CA SER A 87 9.26 -7.50 -2.05
C SER A 87 8.98 -7.89 -3.50
N GLY A 88 8.49 -6.96 -4.32
CA GLY A 88 8.09 -7.21 -5.71
C GLY A 88 6.83 -8.07 -5.83
N ASP A 89 6.16 -8.38 -4.71
CA ASP A 89 4.92 -9.13 -4.73
C ASP A 89 3.77 -8.25 -5.21
N SER A 90 3.07 -8.75 -6.22
CA SER A 90 1.84 -8.16 -6.71
C SER A 90 0.77 -8.13 -5.62
N VAL A 91 -0.06 -7.07 -5.63
CA VAL A 91 -1.25 -7.00 -4.77
C VAL A 91 -2.27 -8.08 -5.19
N GLY A 92 -2.20 -8.52 -6.45
CA GLY A 92 -2.96 -9.64 -6.98
C GLY A 92 -4.46 -9.37 -7.01
N GLN A 93 -5.25 -10.22 -6.33
CA GLN A 93 -6.70 -10.05 -6.28
C GLN A 93 -7.16 -8.99 -5.27
N TYR A 94 -6.27 -8.53 -4.39
CA TYR A 94 -6.56 -7.55 -3.35
C TYR A 94 -6.37 -6.13 -3.87
N ASP A 95 -6.67 -5.14 -3.05
CA ASP A 95 -6.50 -3.72 -3.43
C ASP A 95 -5.33 -3.08 -2.67
N PHE A 96 -5.00 -3.63 -1.50
CA PHE A 96 -3.97 -3.11 -0.60
C PHE A 96 -3.38 -4.25 0.26
N TYR A 97 -2.12 -4.14 0.71
CA TYR A 97 -1.61 -4.92 1.84
C TYR A 97 -0.69 -4.14 2.76
N TYR A 98 -0.71 -4.49 4.05
CA TYR A 98 0.33 -4.16 5.03
C TYR A 98 1.30 -5.34 5.15
N GLU A 99 2.59 -5.09 5.07
CA GLU A 99 3.64 -6.08 5.27
C GLU A 99 4.48 -5.73 6.50
N TRP A 100 4.51 -6.64 7.47
CA TRP A 100 5.28 -6.46 8.70
C TRP A 100 6.75 -6.84 8.50
N PHE A 101 7.68 -5.99 8.94
CA PHE A 101 9.13 -6.26 8.90
C PHE A 101 9.56 -7.41 9.81
N LYS A 102 8.78 -7.66 10.86
CA LYS A 102 8.96 -8.76 11.81
C LYS A 102 7.61 -9.42 12.06
N LYS A 103 7.61 -10.63 12.61
CA LYS A 103 6.35 -11.29 12.99
C LYS A 103 5.65 -10.44 14.08
N PRO A 104 4.44 -9.93 13.83
CA PRO A 104 3.72 -9.13 14.82
C PRO A 104 3.18 -9.99 15.97
N THR A 105 2.87 -9.33 17.07
CA THR A 105 2.03 -9.88 18.15
C THR A 105 0.56 -9.86 17.75
N VAL A 106 -0.28 -10.61 18.46
CA VAL A 106 -1.74 -10.59 18.24
C VAL A 106 -2.29 -9.19 18.50
N ASP A 107 -1.88 -8.56 19.61
CA ASP A 107 -2.29 -7.21 19.98
C ASP A 107 -1.97 -6.17 18.90
N GLN A 108 -0.79 -6.28 18.25
CA GLN A 108 -0.42 -5.41 17.12
C GLN A 108 -1.33 -5.61 15.91
N ILE A 109 -1.72 -6.86 15.61
CA ILE A 109 -2.66 -7.16 14.52
C ILE A 109 -4.04 -6.58 14.86
N GLU A 110 -4.53 -6.79 16.08
CA GLU A 110 -5.83 -6.27 16.52
C GLU A 110 -5.85 -4.74 16.50
N THR A 111 -4.78 -4.10 16.93
CA THR A 111 -4.63 -2.62 16.87
C THR A 111 -4.66 -2.12 15.43
N LEU A 112 -3.96 -2.80 14.50
CA LEU A 112 -3.99 -2.45 13.08
C LEU A 112 -5.41 -2.60 12.51
N ILE A 113 -6.10 -3.70 12.83
CA ILE A 113 -7.49 -3.93 12.38
C ILE A 113 -8.40 -2.82 12.91
N GLN A 114 -8.36 -2.54 14.22
CA GLN A 114 -9.17 -1.48 14.83
C GLN A 114 -8.93 -0.13 14.14
N LYS A 115 -7.67 0.21 13.85
CA LYS A 115 -7.35 1.48 13.19
C LYS A 115 -7.89 1.53 11.75
N ILE A 116 -7.85 0.43 11.03
CA ILE A 116 -8.48 0.31 9.70
C ILE A 116 -9.99 0.52 9.81
N ASP A 117 -10.64 -0.14 10.77
CA ASP A 117 -12.08 -0.03 11.00
C ASP A 117 -12.49 1.43 11.26
N GLU A 118 -11.82 2.11 12.21
CA GLU A 118 -12.05 3.51 12.56
C GLU A 118 -11.84 4.46 11.37
N THR A 119 -10.85 4.17 10.53
CA THR A 119 -10.49 5.00 9.39
C THR A 119 -11.46 4.83 8.22
N LEU A 120 -11.95 3.62 7.98
CA LEU A 120 -12.83 3.30 6.85
C LEU A 120 -14.32 3.52 7.17
N GLU A 121 -14.72 3.49 8.44
CA GLU A 121 -16.10 3.75 8.87
C GLU A 121 -16.69 5.05 8.30
N PRO A 122 -16.06 6.24 8.43
CA PRO A 122 -16.62 7.48 7.90
C PRO A 122 -16.66 7.53 6.36
N ILE A 123 -15.84 6.72 5.68
CA ILE A 123 -15.79 6.63 4.21
C ILE A 123 -16.95 5.78 3.68
N GLY A 124 -17.44 4.83 4.49
CA GLY A 124 -18.60 4.00 4.16
C GLY A 124 -18.31 2.85 3.18
N VAL A 125 -17.03 2.53 2.95
CA VAL A 125 -16.63 1.35 2.17
C VAL A 125 -16.78 0.08 3.00
N ARG A 126 -16.98 -1.05 2.32
CA ARG A 126 -16.87 -2.38 2.95
C ARG A 126 -15.54 -2.98 2.56
N TYR A 127 -15.00 -3.84 3.41
CA TYR A 127 -13.73 -4.50 3.13
C TYR A 127 -13.69 -5.90 3.73
N THR A 128 -12.73 -6.69 3.25
CA THR A 128 -12.29 -7.93 3.90
C THR A 128 -10.81 -7.84 4.19
N ILE A 129 -10.39 -8.39 5.34
CA ILE A 129 -8.98 -8.52 5.72
C ILE A 129 -8.60 -10.00 5.69
N THR A 130 -7.46 -10.33 5.09
CA THR A 130 -6.89 -11.67 5.10
C THR A 130 -5.41 -11.60 5.49
N THR A 131 -5.04 -12.20 6.61
CA THR A 131 -3.65 -12.23 7.09
C THR A 131 -2.97 -13.55 6.74
N LYS A 132 -1.77 -13.50 6.14
CA LYS A 132 -0.95 -14.65 5.71
C LYS A 132 0.53 -14.48 6.03
#